data_AF-A0A8A8C649-F1
#
_entry.id   AF-A0A8A8C649-F1
#
_cell.length_a   1.000
_cell.length_b   1.000
_cell.length_c   1.000
_cell.angle_alpha   90.00
_cell.angle_beta   90.00
_cell.angle_gamma   90.00
#
_symmetry.space_group_name_H-M   'P 1'
#
loop_
_entity.id
_entity.type
_entity.pdbx_description
1 polymer ?
#
loop_
_entity_poly.entity_id
_entity_poly.type
_entity_poly.pdbx_seq_one_letter_code
_entity_poly.pdbx_strand_id
1 'polypeptide(L)'
;FYTNRAGNRNQEYLSLGVDNQCLFQGRTALEMYRDFMESFRDNMADFLKAGDIVDIEVGCGAAGELRYPSYPETQGWVFPGIGEFQCYDKYMVADWKEAVKQAGNADWEMPGKGAGTYNDTPDKTEFFRPNGTYKTDMGKFFLTWYSNKLIIHGDQVLEEANKVFVGLRVNIAAKVSGIHWWYNHVTHAAELTAGFYNVAGRDGYRPIARMLERHHATLNFTCLEMRDSEQPAEAKSAPQELVQQVLSSGWKEYIDVAGENALPRYDATAYNQMLLNVRPNGVNLNGPPKLKMSGLTYLRLSDDLLQTDNFELFKKFVKKMHADLDPSPNAISPAVLERSNSAITIDELMEATKGSRPFPWYDVTDMPVDGSN
;
A
#
# COMPACT_ATOMS: atom_id res chain seq x y z
N PHE A 1 -11.56 -17.53 -0.60
CA PHE A 1 -10.10 -17.36 -0.72
C PHE A 1 -9.76 -16.85 -2.09
N TYR A 2 -8.77 -15.96 -2.18
CA TYR A 2 -8.21 -15.53 -3.46
C TYR A 2 -7.71 -16.73 -4.25
N THR A 3 -7.90 -16.66 -5.57
CA THR A 3 -7.70 -17.82 -6.44
C THR A 3 -7.04 -17.37 -7.73
N ASN A 4 -5.93 -18.01 -8.08
CA ASN A 4 -5.28 -17.79 -9.36
C ASN A 4 -5.96 -18.58 -10.48
N ARG A 5 -5.54 -18.38 -11.73
CA ARG A 5 -6.15 -19.04 -12.90
C ARG A 5 -6.06 -20.57 -12.84
N ALA A 6 -5.01 -21.12 -12.21
CA ALA A 6 -4.82 -22.55 -12.06
C ALA A 6 -5.75 -23.19 -11.00
N GLY A 7 -6.48 -22.39 -10.23
CA GLY A 7 -7.39 -22.84 -9.18
C GLY A 7 -6.75 -22.99 -7.80
N ASN A 8 -5.49 -22.59 -7.63
CA ASN A 8 -4.81 -22.57 -6.34
C ASN A 8 -5.50 -21.57 -5.41
N ARG A 9 -5.67 -21.94 -4.14
CA ARG A 9 -6.36 -21.12 -3.14
C ARG A 9 -5.36 -20.59 -2.12
N ASN A 10 -5.22 -19.28 -2.01
CA ASN A 10 -4.44 -18.67 -0.94
C ASN A 10 -5.33 -18.51 0.31
N GLN A 11 -4.97 -19.22 1.39
CA GLN A 11 -5.75 -19.27 2.64
C GLN A 11 -5.36 -18.20 3.67
N GLU A 12 -4.43 -17.31 3.35
CA GLU A 12 -3.95 -16.27 4.27
C GLU A 12 -4.98 -15.15 4.48
N TYR A 13 -5.90 -14.93 3.53
CA TYR A 13 -6.92 -13.88 3.62
C TYR A 13 -8.21 -14.23 2.85
N LEU A 14 -9.35 -13.70 3.30
CA LEU A 14 -10.64 -13.88 2.61
C LEU A 14 -10.69 -13.04 1.33
N SER A 15 -11.16 -13.60 0.21
CA SER A 15 -11.26 -12.80 -1.03
C SER A 15 -12.26 -11.66 -0.84
N LEU A 16 -11.97 -10.47 -1.35
CA LEU A 16 -12.94 -9.36 -1.38
C LEU A 16 -14.26 -9.73 -2.06
N GLY A 17 -14.28 -10.78 -2.88
CA GLY A 17 -15.51 -11.32 -3.46
C GLY A 17 -16.54 -11.79 -2.43
N VAL A 18 -16.12 -12.02 -1.16
CA VAL A 18 -17.02 -12.44 -0.07
C VAL A 18 -17.26 -11.36 1.00
N ASP A 19 -16.79 -10.12 0.79
CA ASP A 19 -16.98 -9.00 1.73
C ASP A 19 -18.43 -8.86 2.21
N ASN A 20 -19.36 -8.93 1.25
CA ASN A 20 -20.80 -8.76 1.46
C ASN A 20 -21.59 -10.08 1.36
N GLN A 21 -20.92 -11.24 1.42
CA GLN A 21 -21.56 -12.55 1.30
C GLN A 21 -21.78 -13.17 2.68
N CYS A 22 -23.04 -13.43 3.05
CA CYS A 22 -23.42 -14.01 4.34
C CYS A 22 -23.11 -15.52 4.40
N LEU A 23 -21.84 -15.87 4.59
CA LEU A 23 -21.33 -17.24 4.51
C LEU A 23 -20.75 -17.75 5.84
N PHE A 24 -20.56 -16.87 6.82
CA PHE A 24 -19.80 -17.16 8.03
C PHE A 24 -20.73 -17.24 9.24
N GLN A 25 -21.49 -18.34 9.31
CA GLN A 25 -22.46 -18.61 10.39
C GLN A 25 -23.48 -17.48 10.59
N GLY A 26 -24.00 -16.93 9.48
CA GLY A 26 -24.95 -15.83 9.51
C GLY A 26 -24.33 -14.42 9.42
N ARG A 27 -23.01 -14.31 9.28
CA ARG A 27 -22.30 -13.03 9.08
C ARG A 27 -21.63 -12.94 7.71
N THR A 28 -21.45 -11.72 7.22
CA THR A 28 -20.55 -11.37 6.11
C THR A 28 -19.10 -11.21 6.58
N ALA A 29 -18.13 -11.10 5.67
CA ALA A 29 -16.75 -10.83 6.06
C ALA A 29 -16.59 -9.42 6.66
N LEU A 30 -17.21 -8.40 6.08
CA LEU A 30 -17.19 -7.04 6.64
C LEU A 30 -17.79 -6.98 8.05
N GLU A 31 -18.88 -7.70 8.30
CA GLU A 31 -19.45 -7.81 9.66
C GLU A 31 -18.47 -8.46 10.63
N MET A 32 -17.78 -9.53 10.24
CA MET A 32 -16.75 -10.13 11.09
C MET A 32 -15.60 -9.15 11.40
N TYR A 33 -15.17 -8.34 10.43
CA TYR A 33 -14.12 -7.35 10.62
C TYR A 33 -14.58 -6.25 11.58
N ARG A 34 -15.78 -5.70 11.37
CA ARG A 34 -16.39 -4.71 12.28
C ARG A 34 -16.52 -5.27 13.70
N ASP A 35 -17.14 -6.44 13.87
CA ASP A 35 -17.39 -7.04 15.18
C ASP A 35 -16.08 -7.26 15.95
N PHE A 36 -15.00 -7.63 15.25
CA PHE A 36 -13.67 -7.76 15.84
C PHE A 36 -13.12 -6.41 16.32
N MET A 37 -13.21 -5.36 15.48
CA MET A 37 -12.77 -4.01 15.83
C MET A 37 -13.60 -3.42 16.99
N GLU A 38 -14.91 -3.64 17.01
CA GLU A 38 -15.79 -3.23 18.12
C GLU A 38 -15.36 -3.92 19.43
N SER A 39 -15.14 -5.24 19.39
CA SER A 39 -14.64 -5.97 20.54
C SER A 39 -13.28 -5.44 21.00
N PHE A 40 -12.36 -5.14 20.06
CA PHE A 40 -11.06 -4.56 20.41
C PHE A 40 -11.21 -3.21 21.09
N ARG A 41 -11.99 -2.29 20.52
CA ARG A 41 -12.25 -0.97 21.10
C ARG A 41 -12.79 -1.06 22.51
N ASP A 42 -13.77 -1.93 22.74
CA ASP A 42 -14.44 -2.03 24.03
C ASP A 42 -13.52 -2.65 25.10
N ASN A 43 -12.72 -3.64 24.73
CA ASN A 43 -11.80 -4.32 25.66
C ASN A 43 -10.48 -3.57 25.88
N MET A 44 -10.09 -2.67 24.98
CA MET A 44 -8.89 -1.83 25.08
C MET A 44 -9.22 -0.37 25.40
N ALA A 45 -10.43 -0.11 25.90
CA ALA A 45 -10.95 1.24 26.10
C ALA A 45 -10.13 2.07 27.10
N ASP A 46 -9.48 1.42 28.07
CA ASP A 46 -8.55 2.05 29.02
C ASP A 46 -7.28 2.55 28.33
N PHE A 47 -6.64 1.72 27.50
CA PHE A 47 -5.46 2.12 26.71
C PHE A 47 -5.78 3.21 25.69
N LEU A 48 -6.94 3.13 25.01
CA LEU A 48 -7.41 4.16 24.07
C LEU A 48 -7.68 5.49 24.77
N LYS A 49 -8.25 5.48 25.99
CA LYS A 49 -8.47 6.69 26.79
C LYS A 49 -7.19 7.28 27.36
N ALA A 50 -6.24 6.43 27.74
CA ALA A 50 -4.92 6.84 28.22
C ALA A 50 -4.04 7.44 27.12
N GLY A 51 -4.34 7.15 25.86
CA GLY A 51 -3.54 7.57 24.70
C GLY A 51 -2.34 6.65 24.41
N ASP A 52 -2.35 5.44 24.96
CA ASP A 52 -1.28 4.45 24.76
C ASP A 52 -1.35 3.80 23.37
N ILE A 53 -2.56 3.68 22.82
CA ILE A 53 -2.81 3.24 21.44
C ILE A 53 -3.01 4.48 20.58
N VAL A 54 -2.05 4.76 19.71
CA VAL A 54 -2.02 5.97 18.86
C VAL A 54 -2.47 5.74 17.43
N ASP A 55 -2.44 4.49 16.97
CA ASP A 55 -2.75 4.12 15.59
C ASP A 55 -3.40 2.73 15.53
N ILE A 56 -4.40 2.58 14.66
CA ILE A 56 -5.02 1.31 14.28
C ILE A 56 -4.72 1.07 12.81
N GLU A 57 -3.74 0.21 12.52
CA GLU A 57 -3.52 -0.30 11.16
C GLU A 57 -4.54 -1.39 10.83
N VAL A 58 -5.45 -1.08 9.91
CA VAL A 58 -6.55 -1.97 9.51
C VAL A 58 -6.08 -2.87 8.38
N GLY A 59 -6.00 -4.18 8.65
CA GLY A 59 -5.53 -5.17 7.68
C GLY A 59 -6.51 -5.40 6.53
N CYS A 60 -6.08 -5.14 5.29
CA CYS A 60 -6.92 -5.21 4.08
C CYS A 60 -6.53 -6.33 3.10
N GLY A 61 -5.74 -7.31 3.54
CA GLY A 61 -5.26 -8.37 2.66
C GLY A 61 -4.17 -9.24 3.30
N ALA A 62 -3.51 -10.04 2.45
CA ALA A 62 -2.35 -10.82 2.86
C ALA A 62 -1.25 -9.89 3.41
N ALA A 63 -0.62 -10.29 4.51
CA ALA A 63 0.30 -9.45 5.30
C ALA A 63 -0.31 -8.14 5.84
N GLY A 64 -1.64 -8.02 5.87
CA GLY A 64 -2.35 -6.81 6.29
C GLY A 64 -2.46 -5.72 5.21
N GLU A 65 -1.88 -5.95 4.02
CA GLU A 65 -1.75 -4.92 2.98
C GLU A 65 -2.97 -4.87 2.06
N LEU A 66 -3.37 -3.67 1.65
CA LEU A 66 -4.39 -3.44 0.63
C LEU A 66 -3.84 -3.83 -0.76
N ARG A 67 -3.87 -5.13 -1.06
CA ARG A 67 -3.49 -5.70 -2.35
C ARG A 67 -4.06 -7.10 -2.55
N TYR A 68 -3.94 -7.60 -3.77
CA TYR A 68 -4.09 -9.02 -4.04
C TYR A 68 -2.82 -9.82 -3.66
N PRO A 69 -2.93 -11.11 -3.33
CA PRO A 69 -1.79 -11.98 -3.07
C PRO A 69 -1.15 -12.46 -4.39
N SER A 70 -0.61 -11.54 -5.20
CA SER A 70 -0.14 -11.81 -6.56
C SER A 70 1.27 -12.41 -6.66
N TYR A 71 2.05 -12.34 -5.59
CA TYR A 71 3.41 -12.89 -5.48
C TYR A 71 3.56 -13.89 -4.29
N PRO A 72 2.71 -14.93 -4.19
CA PRO A 72 2.74 -15.84 -3.06
C PRO A 72 3.94 -16.80 -3.16
N GLU A 73 4.88 -16.69 -2.21
CA GLU A 73 6.00 -17.64 -2.07
C GLU A 73 5.50 -19.08 -1.90
N THR A 74 4.37 -19.26 -1.22
CA THR A 74 3.72 -20.57 -1.01
C THR A 74 3.26 -21.26 -2.30
N GLN A 75 3.21 -20.55 -3.43
CA GLN A 75 2.90 -21.10 -4.77
C GLN A 75 4.10 -21.02 -5.73
N GLY A 76 5.31 -20.83 -5.20
CA GLY A 76 6.55 -20.86 -5.96
C GLY A 76 6.91 -19.58 -6.68
N TRP A 77 6.27 -18.44 -6.35
CA TRP A 77 6.74 -17.15 -6.84
C TRP A 77 8.13 -16.84 -6.28
N VAL A 78 9.01 -16.28 -7.11
CA VAL A 78 10.32 -15.76 -6.72
C VAL A 78 10.54 -14.38 -7.35
N PHE A 79 11.17 -13.48 -6.60
CA PHE A 79 11.54 -12.17 -7.11
C PHE A 79 12.51 -12.29 -8.30
N PRO A 80 12.36 -11.52 -9.40
CA PRO A 80 11.37 -10.45 -9.63
C PRO A 80 10.20 -10.91 -10.55
N GLY A 81 9.57 -12.06 -10.32
CA GLY A 81 8.45 -12.53 -11.16
C GLY A 81 7.30 -11.54 -11.26
N ILE A 82 6.61 -11.46 -12.42
CA ILE A 82 5.49 -10.54 -12.65
C ILE A 82 4.25 -10.80 -11.76
N GLY A 83 4.16 -11.97 -11.14
CA GLY A 83 3.00 -12.40 -10.36
C GLY A 83 1.83 -12.88 -11.23
N GLU A 84 0.69 -13.17 -10.59
CA GLU A 84 -0.55 -13.54 -11.30
C GLU A 84 -1.76 -12.79 -10.73
N PHE A 85 -2.74 -12.49 -11.60
CA PHE A 85 -4.05 -11.98 -11.18
C PHE A 85 -4.77 -13.01 -10.27
N GLN A 86 -5.45 -12.53 -9.23
CA GLN A 86 -6.02 -13.37 -8.16
C GLN A 86 -7.56 -13.35 -8.10
N CYS A 87 -8.21 -13.03 -9.21
CA CYS A 87 -9.65 -12.80 -9.31
C CYS A 87 -10.49 -14.00 -9.80
N TYR A 88 -9.96 -15.22 -9.73
CA TYR A 88 -10.60 -16.40 -10.33
C TYR A 88 -11.51 -17.18 -9.36
N ASP A 89 -11.81 -16.63 -8.18
CA ASP A 89 -12.85 -17.20 -7.33
C ASP A 89 -14.24 -16.93 -7.92
N LYS A 90 -15.21 -17.79 -7.60
CA LYS A 90 -16.54 -17.75 -8.23
C LYS A 90 -17.30 -16.44 -8.00
N TYR A 91 -17.01 -15.72 -6.91
CA TYR A 91 -17.71 -14.47 -6.57
C TYR A 91 -17.19 -13.33 -7.42
N MET A 92 -15.85 -13.18 -7.52
CA MET A 92 -15.23 -12.21 -8.41
C MET A 92 -15.50 -12.49 -9.89
N VAL A 93 -15.56 -13.77 -10.28
CA VAL A 93 -15.94 -14.16 -11.66
C VAL A 93 -17.39 -13.77 -11.97
N ALA A 94 -18.33 -13.89 -11.03
CA ALA A 94 -19.70 -13.48 -11.24
C ALA A 94 -19.81 -11.95 -11.41
N ASP A 95 -19.12 -11.19 -10.55
CA ASP A 95 -19.04 -9.73 -10.62
C ASP A 95 -18.45 -9.23 -11.95
N TRP A 96 -17.34 -9.83 -12.41
CA TRP A 96 -16.76 -9.54 -13.73
C TRP A 96 -17.74 -9.79 -14.88
N LYS A 97 -18.43 -10.95 -14.87
CA LYS A 97 -19.38 -11.32 -15.94
C LYS A 97 -20.54 -10.33 -16.03
N GLU A 98 -20.98 -9.81 -14.90
CA GLU A 98 -21.99 -8.75 -14.87
C GLU A 98 -21.43 -7.44 -15.44
N ALA A 99 -20.24 -7.02 -15.00
CA ALA A 99 -19.60 -5.80 -15.47
C ALA A 99 -19.39 -5.77 -17.00
N VAL A 100 -18.86 -6.85 -17.59
CA VAL A 100 -18.64 -6.90 -19.05
C VAL A 100 -19.95 -6.92 -19.84
N LYS A 101 -21.00 -7.54 -19.30
CA LYS A 101 -22.33 -7.54 -19.91
C LYS A 101 -22.94 -6.15 -19.92
N GLN A 102 -22.82 -5.41 -18.82
CA GLN A 102 -23.29 -4.02 -18.73
C GLN A 102 -22.52 -3.09 -19.67
N ALA A 103 -21.23 -3.36 -19.88
CA ALA A 103 -20.41 -2.64 -20.86
C ALA A 103 -20.69 -3.02 -22.33
N GLY A 104 -21.63 -3.93 -22.61
CA GLY A 104 -21.97 -4.37 -23.97
C GLY A 104 -20.97 -5.33 -24.61
N ASN A 105 -20.05 -5.91 -23.82
CA ASN A 105 -18.98 -6.80 -24.29
C ASN A 105 -19.06 -8.15 -23.56
N ALA A 106 -20.22 -8.82 -23.61
CA ALA A 106 -20.52 -10.02 -22.82
C ALA A 106 -19.62 -11.23 -23.13
N ASP A 107 -18.87 -11.18 -24.24
CA ASP A 107 -17.89 -12.16 -24.69
C ASP A 107 -16.48 -11.92 -24.14
N TRP A 108 -16.24 -10.81 -23.41
CA TRP A 108 -14.94 -10.56 -22.78
C TRP A 108 -14.68 -11.51 -21.60
N GLU A 109 -13.52 -12.16 -21.66
CA GLU A 109 -13.03 -13.05 -20.60
C GLU A 109 -11.92 -12.40 -19.77
N MET A 110 -11.72 -12.91 -18.56
CA MET A 110 -10.54 -12.57 -17.76
C MET A 110 -9.26 -13.04 -18.45
N PRO A 111 -8.08 -12.44 -18.16
CA PRO A 111 -6.83 -12.84 -18.80
C PRO A 111 -6.55 -14.35 -18.69
N GLY A 112 -6.29 -14.97 -19.85
CA GLY A 112 -5.97 -16.40 -19.95
C GLY A 112 -4.47 -16.68 -19.84
N LYS A 113 -4.00 -17.71 -20.56
CA LYS A 113 -2.56 -18.05 -20.67
C LYS A 113 -1.68 -16.89 -21.16
N GLY A 114 -2.27 -15.92 -21.88
CA GLY A 114 -1.56 -14.74 -22.36
C GLY A 114 -0.99 -13.83 -21.26
N ALA A 115 -1.52 -13.89 -20.03
CA ALA A 115 -0.94 -13.18 -18.88
C ALA A 115 0.28 -13.88 -18.27
N GLY A 116 0.63 -15.07 -18.73
CA GLY A 116 1.74 -15.86 -18.19
C GLY A 116 1.41 -16.53 -16.85
N THR A 117 2.47 -16.71 -16.08
CA THR A 117 2.52 -17.31 -14.74
C THR A 117 3.42 -16.49 -13.81
N TYR A 118 3.42 -16.82 -12.51
CA TYR A 118 4.10 -16.06 -11.45
C TYR A 118 5.52 -15.54 -11.78
N ASN A 119 6.36 -16.39 -12.39
CA ASN A 119 7.79 -16.11 -12.58
C ASN A 119 8.16 -15.72 -14.02
N ASP A 120 7.16 -15.44 -14.87
CA ASP A 120 7.44 -14.89 -16.20
C ASP A 120 8.00 -13.46 -16.10
N THR A 121 8.59 -13.00 -17.20
CA THR A 121 8.98 -11.60 -17.40
C THR A 121 7.97 -10.94 -18.34
N PRO A 122 7.73 -9.61 -18.27
CA PRO A 122 6.68 -8.96 -19.04
C PRO A 122 6.73 -9.28 -20.55
N ASP A 123 7.92 -9.21 -21.15
CA ASP A 123 8.16 -9.46 -22.59
C ASP A 123 7.85 -10.89 -23.04
N LYS A 124 7.78 -11.86 -22.13
CA LYS A 124 7.43 -13.26 -22.43
C LYS A 124 5.91 -13.48 -22.48
N THR A 125 5.11 -12.47 -22.15
CA THR A 125 3.65 -12.59 -22.05
C THR A 125 2.97 -11.79 -23.16
N GLU A 126 1.83 -12.29 -23.63
CA GLU A 126 1.00 -11.54 -24.60
C GLU A 126 0.34 -10.33 -23.94
N PHE A 127 0.01 -10.45 -22.65
CA PHE A 127 -0.67 -9.40 -21.92
C PHE A 127 0.25 -8.22 -21.59
N PHE A 128 1.47 -8.49 -21.10
CA PHE A 128 2.41 -7.47 -20.59
C PHE A 128 3.60 -7.19 -21.51
N ARG A 129 3.67 -7.71 -22.74
CA ARG A 129 4.64 -7.21 -23.72
C ARG A 129 4.34 -5.77 -24.12
N PRO A 130 5.32 -5.00 -24.62
CA PRO A 130 5.06 -3.69 -25.23
C PRO A 130 3.94 -3.77 -26.28
N ASN A 131 2.93 -2.92 -26.18
CA ASN A 131 1.71 -2.95 -27.00
C ASN A 131 0.89 -4.26 -26.91
N GLY A 132 1.05 -5.01 -25.82
CA GLY A 132 0.28 -6.20 -25.51
C GLY A 132 -1.16 -5.92 -25.07
N THR A 133 -1.85 -6.97 -24.63
CA THR A 133 -3.29 -6.92 -24.29
C THR A 133 -3.63 -5.83 -23.27
N TYR A 134 -2.73 -5.50 -22.33
CA TYR A 134 -2.99 -4.47 -21.31
C TYR A 134 -3.37 -3.08 -21.88
N LYS A 135 -2.98 -2.77 -23.14
CA LYS A 135 -3.32 -1.50 -23.82
C LYS A 135 -4.59 -1.54 -24.65
N THR A 136 -5.18 -2.72 -24.87
CA THR A 136 -6.45 -2.85 -25.60
C THR A 136 -7.62 -2.36 -24.74
N ASP A 137 -8.78 -2.12 -25.35
CA ASP A 137 -9.96 -1.68 -24.60
C ASP A 137 -10.40 -2.72 -23.57
N MET A 138 -10.36 -4.00 -23.94
CA MET A 138 -10.60 -5.12 -23.01
C MET A 138 -9.58 -5.14 -21.86
N GLY A 139 -8.28 -4.99 -22.16
CA GLY A 139 -7.23 -4.99 -21.13
C GLY A 139 -7.38 -3.83 -20.15
N LYS A 140 -7.64 -2.62 -20.67
CA LYS A 140 -7.92 -1.43 -19.85
C LYS A 140 -9.17 -1.59 -19.00
N PHE A 141 -10.23 -2.17 -19.56
CA PHE A 141 -11.47 -2.43 -18.83
C PHE A 141 -11.24 -3.43 -17.70
N PHE A 142 -10.55 -4.54 -17.98
CA PHE A 142 -10.17 -5.54 -16.97
C PHE A 142 -9.33 -4.92 -15.84
N LEU A 143 -8.28 -4.16 -16.17
CA LEU A 143 -7.41 -3.54 -15.17
C LEU A 143 -8.14 -2.47 -14.36
N THR A 144 -9.05 -1.73 -14.98
CA THR A 144 -9.92 -0.76 -14.28
C THR A 144 -10.84 -1.48 -13.31
N TRP A 145 -11.52 -2.54 -13.75
CA TRP A 145 -12.35 -3.37 -12.89
C TRP A 145 -11.55 -3.94 -11.71
N TYR A 146 -10.43 -4.61 -12.00
CA TYR A 146 -9.63 -5.32 -11.00
C TYR A 146 -9.05 -4.37 -9.93
N SER A 147 -8.54 -3.21 -10.33
CA SER A 147 -8.05 -2.18 -9.40
C SER A 147 -9.18 -1.51 -8.63
N ASN A 148 -10.32 -1.23 -9.25
CA ASN A 148 -11.48 -0.65 -8.56
C ASN A 148 -12.05 -1.59 -7.50
N LYS A 149 -12.07 -2.91 -7.74
CA LYS A 149 -12.50 -3.88 -6.73
C LYS A 149 -11.64 -3.80 -5.46
N LEU A 150 -10.33 -3.57 -5.59
CA LEU A 150 -9.44 -3.39 -4.46
C LEU A 150 -9.71 -2.06 -3.72
N ILE A 151 -9.93 -0.96 -4.45
CA ILE A 151 -10.27 0.34 -3.84
C ILE A 151 -11.59 0.25 -3.07
N ILE A 152 -12.62 -0.38 -3.65
CA ILE A 152 -13.94 -0.57 -3.01
C ILE A 152 -13.80 -1.44 -1.75
N HIS A 153 -12.98 -2.49 -1.79
CA HIS A 153 -12.68 -3.30 -0.60
C HIS A 153 -12.10 -2.45 0.53
N GLY A 154 -11.06 -1.67 0.24
CA GLY A 154 -10.44 -0.76 1.21
C GLY A 154 -11.43 0.26 1.77
N ASP A 155 -12.26 0.87 0.91
CA ASP A 155 -13.30 1.83 1.28
C ASP A 155 -14.32 1.21 2.27
N GLN A 156 -14.81 0.00 1.97
CA GLN A 156 -15.77 -0.68 2.83
C GLN A 156 -15.18 -1.09 4.18
N VAL A 157 -13.94 -1.59 4.19
CA VAL A 157 -13.26 -2.00 5.42
C VAL A 157 -12.97 -0.78 6.32
N LEU A 158 -12.48 0.32 5.74
CA LEU A 158 -12.20 1.55 6.49
C LEU A 158 -13.46 2.30 6.92
N GLU A 159 -14.55 2.20 6.16
CA GLU A 159 -15.85 2.70 6.60
C GLU A 159 -16.29 2.04 7.92
N GLU A 160 -16.15 0.71 8.03
CA GLU A 160 -16.45 0.00 9.27
C GLU A 160 -15.47 0.38 10.39
N ALA A 161 -14.16 0.47 10.11
CA ALA A 161 -13.18 0.91 11.09
C ALA A 161 -13.48 2.32 11.62
N ASN A 162 -13.82 3.26 10.74
CA ASN A 162 -14.18 4.62 11.11
C ASN A 162 -15.44 4.65 11.99
N LYS A 163 -16.49 3.88 11.66
CA LYS A 163 -17.68 3.75 12.53
C LYS A 163 -17.32 3.28 13.95
N VAL A 164 -16.35 2.38 14.07
CA VAL A 164 -15.91 1.84 15.36
C VAL A 164 -15.14 2.88 16.17
N PHE A 165 -14.16 3.55 15.56
CA PHE A 165 -13.16 4.36 16.27
C PHE A 165 -13.43 5.87 16.24
N VAL A 166 -14.47 6.35 15.55
CA VAL A 166 -14.82 7.79 15.48
C VAL A 166 -14.94 8.41 16.88
N GLY A 167 -14.43 9.63 17.05
CA GLY A 167 -14.45 10.34 18.32
C GLY A 167 -13.32 9.96 19.30
N LEU A 168 -12.48 8.98 18.96
CA LEU A 168 -11.27 8.63 19.72
C LEU A 168 -10.05 9.38 19.18
N ARG A 169 -9.02 9.55 20.02
CA ARG A 169 -7.73 10.15 19.63
C ARG A 169 -6.77 9.09 19.11
N VAL A 170 -7.14 8.50 17.97
CA VAL A 170 -6.38 7.43 17.33
C VAL A 170 -6.42 7.64 15.81
N ASN A 171 -5.32 7.38 15.14
CA ASN A 171 -5.31 7.31 13.68
C ASN A 171 -5.88 5.96 13.23
N ILE A 172 -6.49 5.92 12.04
CA ILE A 172 -6.71 4.67 11.31
C ILE A 172 -5.81 4.69 10.07
N ALA A 173 -5.15 3.57 9.79
CA ALA A 173 -4.22 3.47 8.67
C ALA A 173 -4.53 2.25 7.81
N ALA A 174 -4.20 2.35 6.52
CA ALA A 174 -4.16 1.21 5.62
C ALA A 174 -2.78 1.09 4.99
N LYS A 175 -2.27 -0.14 4.94
CA LYS A 175 -0.94 -0.43 4.42
C LYS A 175 -0.98 -0.72 2.93
N VAL A 176 -0.12 -0.06 2.16
CA VAL A 176 0.07 -0.28 0.71
C VAL A 176 1.48 -0.80 0.47
N SER A 177 1.59 -1.93 -0.25
CA SER A 177 2.89 -2.56 -0.54
C SER A 177 3.69 -1.81 -1.61
N GLY A 178 5.00 -1.71 -1.43
CA GLY A 178 5.93 -1.18 -2.43
C GLY A 178 6.31 -2.21 -3.49
N ILE A 179 5.54 -2.27 -4.58
CA ILE A 179 5.80 -3.19 -5.70
C ILE A 179 6.76 -2.53 -6.69
N HIS A 180 8.04 -2.55 -6.35
CA HIS A 180 9.07 -1.78 -7.05
C HIS A 180 9.62 -2.47 -8.31
N TRP A 181 9.51 -3.79 -8.44
CA TRP A 181 9.98 -4.51 -9.62
C TRP A 181 9.03 -4.34 -10.81
N TRP A 182 9.60 -4.28 -12.01
CA TRP A 182 8.93 -3.88 -13.26
C TRP A 182 8.37 -2.46 -13.31
N TYR A 183 8.64 -1.61 -12.31
CA TYR A 183 8.23 -0.20 -12.33
C TYR A 183 8.85 0.56 -13.52
N ASN A 184 10.12 0.29 -13.84
CA ASN A 184 10.79 0.88 -15.01
C ASN A 184 10.45 0.17 -16.34
N HIS A 185 9.54 -0.81 -16.32
CA HIS A 185 8.99 -1.42 -17.53
C HIS A 185 7.64 -0.75 -17.88
N VAL A 186 7.37 -0.52 -19.17
CA VAL A 186 6.18 0.20 -19.66
C VAL A 186 4.82 -0.39 -19.26
N THR A 187 4.82 -1.58 -18.67
CA THR A 187 3.62 -2.29 -18.23
C THR A 187 3.40 -2.27 -16.74
N HIS A 188 4.42 -1.96 -15.92
CA HIS A 188 4.30 -2.03 -14.47
C HIS A 188 3.69 -3.38 -14.00
N ALA A 189 4.10 -4.48 -14.64
CA ALA A 189 3.36 -5.75 -14.61
C ALA A 189 3.05 -6.28 -13.19
N ALA A 190 3.99 -6.14 -12.25
CA ALA A 190 3.78 -6.57 -10.88
C ALA A 190 2.80 -5.68 -10.11
N GLU A 191 2.82 -4.36 -10.33
CA GLU A 191 1.81 -3.45 -9.77
C GLU A 191 0.42 -3.83 -10.30
N LEU A 192 0.31 -4.10 -11.60
CA LEU A 192 -0.96 -4.49 -12.22
C LEU A 192 -1.53 -5.78 -11.62
N THR A 193 -0.71 -6.82 -11.42
CA THR A 193 -1.18 -8.09 -10.82
C THR A 193 -1.51 -7.93 -9.34
N ALA A 194 -0.80 -7.06 -8.62
CA ALA A 194 -1.07 -6.71 -7.22
C ALA A 194 -2.35 -5.87 -7.02
N GLY A 195 -2.90 -5.30 -8.11
CA GLY A 195 -4.14 -4.51 -8.11
C GLY A 195 -3.93 -3.00 -8.25
N PHE A 196 -2.68 -2.54 -8.34
CA PHE A 196 -2.34 -1.14 -8.54
C PHE A 196 -2.25 -0.85 -10.03
N TYR A 197 -3.30 -0.26 -10.60
CA TYR A 197 -3.31 0.10 -12.02
C TYR A 197 -2.51 1.39 -12.27
N ASN A 198 -1.21 1.32 -12.05
CA ASN A 198 -0.23 2.38 -12.25
C ASN A 198 0.48 2.17 -13.59
N VAL A 199 0.34 3.10 -14.54
CA VAL A 199 1.03 3.06 -15.84
C VAL A 199 1.30 4.47 -16.33
N ALA A 200 2.09 4.62 -17.40
CA ALA A 200 2.32 5.93 -18.01
C ALA A 200 1.00 6.68 -18.30
N GLY A 201 0.85 7.87 -17.69
CA GLY A 201 -0.34 8.71 -17.82
C GLY A 201 -1.49 8.38 -16.87
N ARG A 202 -1.40 7.30 -16.07
CA ARG A 202 -2.41 6.86 -15.10
C ARG A 202 -1.77 6.61 -13.74
N ASP A 203 -2.01 7.49 -12.78
CA ASP A 203 -1.61 7.30 -11.39
C ASP A 203 -2.51 6.23 -10.72
N GLY A 204 -1.90 5.11 -10.33
CA GLY A 204 -2.59 4.00 -9.68
C GLY A 204 -2.77 4.15 -8.16
N TYR A 205 -2.04 5.07 -7.53
CA TYR A 205 -1.98 5.22 -6.07
C TYR A 205 -2.79 6.41 -5.56
N ARG A 206 -2.88 7.49 -6.35
CA ARG A 206 -3.64 8.68 -5.98
C ARG A 206 -5.15 8.41 -5.78
N PRO A 207 -5.82 7.53 -6.55
CA PRO A 207 -7.19 7.11 -6.23
C PRO A 207 -7.31 6.39 -4.89
N ILE A 208 -6.29 5.61 -4.48
CA ILE A 208 -6.26 4.98 -3.16
C ILE A 208 -6.14 6.06 -2.09
N ALA A 209 -5.21 7.02 -2.25
CA ALA A 209 -5.06 8.14 -1.32
C ALA A 209 -6.34 8.97 -1.18
N ARG A 210 -7.07 9.21 -2.29
CA ARG A 210 -8.37 9.90 -2.26
C ARG A 210 -9.43 9.11 -1.52
N MET A 211 -9.46 7.79 -1.66
CA MET A 211 -10.33 6.93 -0.85
C MET A 211 -9.97 7.02 0.63
N LEU A 212 -8.69 7.04 0.99
CA LEU A 212 -8.24 7.19 2.38
C LEU A 212 -8.61 8.55 2.98
N GLU A 213 -8.54 9.63 2.18
CA GLU A 213 -8.95 10.99 2.59
C GLU A 213 -10.39 11.00 3.11
N ARG A 214 -11.29 10.31 2.41
CA ARG A 214 -12.70 10.17 2.80
C ARG A 214 -12.85 9.68 4.25
N HIS A 215 -11.94 8.82 4.71
CA HIS A 215 -11.99 8.20 6.03
C HIS A 215 -11.12 8.90 7.09
N HIS A 216 -10.45 10.00 6.72
CA HIS A 216 -9.40 10.62 7.53
C HIS A 216 -8.29 9.61 7.89
N ALA A 217 -8.01 8.68 6.96
CA ALA A 217 -7.06 7.60 7.18
C ALA A 217 -5.64 7.99 6.74
N THR A 218 -4.65 7.39 7.38
CA THR A 218 -3.23 7.49 7.02
C THR A 218 -2.86 6.41 6.01
N LEU A 219 -2.03 6.76 5.03
CA LEU A 219 -1.41 5.77 4.15
C LEU A 219 -0.10 5.29 4.79
N ASN A 220 0.02 3.99 5.08
CA ASN A 220 1.29 3.39 5.49
C ASN A 220 1.96 2.71 4.27
N PHE A 221 3.16 3.15 3.88
CA PHE A 221 3.88 2.63 2.71
C PHE A 221 5.17 1.91 3.06
N THR A 222 5.56 0.90 2.27
CA THR A 222 6.80 0.13 2.49
C THR A 222 7.93 0.54 1.52
N CYS A 223 9.10 -0.10 1.63
CA CYS A 223 10.31 0.13 0.78
C CYS A 223 11.06 1.45 1.04
N LEU A 224 10.86 2.10 2.19
CA LEU A 224 11.49 3.38 2.49
C LEU A 224 13.02 3.34 2.58
N GLU A 225 13.60 2.17 2.76
CA GLU A 225 15.04 1.95 2.94
C GLU A 225 15.78 1.61 1.65
N MET A 226 15.05 1.24 0.59
CA MET A 226 15.61 0.69 -0.64
C MET A 226 16.16 1.78 -1.55
N ARG A 227 17.27 1.47 -2.23
CA ARG A 227 17.81 2.27 -3.35
C ARG A 227 17.77 1.49 -4.65
N ASP A 228 17.63 2.19 -5.76
CA ASP A 228 17.53 1.55 -7.09
C ASP A 228 18.80 0.78 -7.42
N SER A 229 19.96 1.32 -6.99
CA SER A 229 21.28 0.70 -7.17
C SER A 229 21.48 -0.62 -6.43
N GLU A 230 20.63 -0.93 -5.45
CA GLU A 230 20.68 -2.19 -4.69
C GLU A 230 19.90 -3.31 -5.39
N GLN A 231 19.18 -2.99 -6.47
CA GLN A 231 18.28 -3.91 -7.15
C GLN A 231 18.93 -4.51 -8.40
N PRO A 232 18.67 -5.78 -8.71
CA PRO A 232 19.14 -6.39 -9.96
C PRO A 232 18.59 -5.64 -11.19
N ALA A 233 19.45 -5.34 -12.16
CA ALA A 233 19.09 -4.54 -13.33
C ALA A 233 17.98 -5.20 -14.19
N GLU A 234 17.97 -6.53 -14.21
CA GLU A 234 16.96 -7.37 -14.88
C GLU A 234 15.55 -7.21 -14.27
N ALA A 235 15.44 -6.81 -13.00
CA ALA A 235 14.16 -6.62 -12.32
C ALA A 235 13.41 -5.37 -12.80
N LYS A 236 14.08 -4.48 -13.56
CA LYS A 236 13.53 -3.16 -13.95
C LYS A 236 12.91 -2.43 -12.76
N SER A 237 13.62 -2.52 -11.64
CA SER A 237 13.16 -2.05 -10.34
C SER A 237 13.41 -0.56 -10.15
N ALA A 238 12.51 0.13 -9.44
CA ALA A 238 12.63 1.56 -9.13
C ALA A 238 11.96 1.93 -7.79
N PRO A 239 12.47 1.41 -6.64
CA PRO A 239 11.90 1.73 -5.33
C PRO A 239 11.94 3.23 -5.00
N GLN A 240 12.97 3.97 -5.41
CA GLN A 240 13.07 5.40 -5.08
C GLN A 240 11.98 6.22 -5.77
N GLU A 241 11.77 5.99 -7.07
CA GLU A 241 10.72 6.67 -7.83
C GLU A 241 9.32 6.26 -7.36
N LEU A 242 9.15 4.98 -6.98
CA LEU A 242 7.88 4.50 -6.45
C LEU A 242 7.53 5.19 -5.12
N VAL A 243 8.46 5.23 -4.16
CA VAL A 243 8.27 5.96 -2.89
C VAL A 243 7.94 7.43 -3.16
N GLN A 244 8.68 8.06 -4.08
CA GLN A 244 8.44 9.44 -4.47
C GLN A 244 7.02 9.65 -5.03
N GLN A 245 6.55 8.76 -5.90
CA GLN A 245 5.20 8.81 -6.47
C GLN A 245 4.13 8.69 -5.38
N VAL A 246 4.21 7.64 -4.56
CA VAL A 246 3.16 7.31 -3.58
C VAL A 246 3.03 8.38 -2.50
N LEU A 247 4.15 8.81 -1.90
CA LEU A 247 4.13 9.87 -0.88
C LEU A 247 3.62 11.19 -1.47
N SER A 248 4.06 11.55 -2.69
CA SER A 248 3.59 12.75 -3.37
C SER A 248 2.08 12.70 -3.62
N SER A 249 1.54 11.54 -4.01
CA SER A 249 0.12 11.37 -4.28
C SER A 249 -0.72 11.38 -3.00
N GLY A 250 -0.21 10.83 -1.89
CA GLY A 250 -0.81 10.96 -0.56
C GLY A 250 -0.93 12.43 -0.13
N TRP A 251 0.18 13.17 -0.10
CA TRP A 251 0.17 14.57 0.33
C TRP A 251 -0.66 15.49 -0.58
N LYS A 252 -0.82 15.16 -1.87
CA LYS A 252 -1.71 15.90 -2.79
C LYS A 252 -3.20 15.69 -2.50
N GLU A 253 -3.55 14.58 -1.86
CA GLU A 253 -4.90 14.30 -1.37
C GLU A 253 -5.04 14.63 0.13
N TYR A 254 -4.12 15.43 0.69
CA TYR A 254 -4.21 15.98 2.05
C TYR A 254 -4.24 14.93 3.17
N ILE A 255 -3.74 13.72 2.93
CA ILE A 255 -3.61 12.69 3.95
C ILE A 255 -2.19 12.65 4.52
N ASP A 256 -2.10 12.20 5.77
CA ASP A 256 -0.84 11.80 6.36
C ASP A 256 -0.30 10.53 5.68
N VAL A 257 1.02 10.49 5.54
CA VAL A 257 1.74 9.34 4.99
C VAL A 257 2.79 8.89 6.00
N ALA A 258 2.65 7.65 6.44
CA ALA A 258 3.61 6.92 7.27
C ALA A 258 4.30 5.83 6.43
N GLY A 259 5.27 5.13 7.01
CA GLY A 259 5.91 4.06 6.29
C GLY A 259 6.82 3.15 7.09
N GLU A 260 7.36 2.15 6.40
CA GLU A 260 8.21 1.11 6.96
C GLU A 260 9.35 0.74 6.00
N ASN A 261 10.43 0.19 6.53
CA ASN A 261 11.37 -0.57 5.72
C ASN A 261 10.78 -1.94 5.33
N ALA A 262 10.99 -2.37 4.08
CA ALA A 262 10.46 -3.64 3.59
C ALA A 262 11.30 -4.84 4.04
N LEU A 263 12.63 -4.69 4.10
CA LEU A 263 13.57 -5.74 4.48
C LEU A 263 14.37 -5.35 5.74
N PRO A 264 14.84 -6.32 6.55
CA PRO A 264 15.73 -6.04 7.67
C PRO A 264 17.05 -5.42 7.18
N ARG A 265 17.39 -4.23 7.71
CA ARG A 265 18.60 -3.49 7.34
C ARG A 265 19.20 -2.79 8.56
N TYR A 266 20.49 -2.95 8.78
CA TYR A 266 21.20 -2.41 9.95
C TYR A 266 22.32 -1.42 9.57
N ASP A 267 22.45 -1.09 8.29
CA ASP A 267 23.52 -0.26 7.74
C ASP A 267 23.13 1.23 7.59
N ALA A 268 24.15 2.10 7.57
CA ALA A 268 23.97 3.54 7.46
C ALA A 268 23.29 3.97 6.15
N THR A 269 23.48 3.22 5.06
CA THR A 269 22.86 3.52 3.76
C THR A 269 21.34 3.43 3.85
N ALA A 270 20.82 2.35 4.42
CA ALA A 270 19.38 2.17 4.65
C ALA A 270 18.81 3.26 5.56
N TYR A 271 19.48 3.56 6.69
CA TYR A 271 19.04 4.62 7.59
C TYR A 271 19.00 5.99 6.91
N ASN A 272 20.03 6.34 6.15
CA ASN A 272 20.08 7.61 5.42
C ASN A 272 19.02 7.70 4.32
N GLN A 273 18.69 6.59 3.67
CA GLN A 273 17.60 6.52 2.68
C GLN A 273 16.23 6.74 3.33
N MET A 274 15.98 6.09 4.47
CA MET A 274 14.76 6.34 5.26
C MET A 274 14.69 7.80 5.73
N LEU A 275 15.81 8.36 6.23
CA LEU A 275 15.89 9.74 6.68
C LEU A 275 15.59 10.75 5.55
N LEU A 276 16.03 10.45 4.33
CA LEU A 276 15.68 11.23 3.15
C LEU A 276 14.17 11.16 2.88
N ASN A 277 13.59 9.97 2.90
CA ASN A 277 12.18 9.79 2.58
C ASN A 277 11.22 10.39 3.62
N VAL A 278 11.58 10.38 4.91
CA VAL A 278 10.73 10.99 5.96
C VAL A 278 10.71 12.51 5.88
N ARG A 279 11.76 13.13 5.32
CA ARG A 279 11.86 14.57 5.07
C ARG A 279 12.53 14.82 3.71
N PRO A 280 11.76 14.71 2.61
CA PRO A 280 12.33 14.81 1.25
C PRO A 280 13.00 16.13 0.90
N ASN A 281 12.73 17.18 1.68
CA ASN A 281 13.34 18.50 1.54
C ASN A 281 14.05 18.95 2.82
N GLY A 282 14.46 17.99 3.65
CA GLY A 282 15.19 18.22 4.89
C GLY A 282 14.38 18.90 6.00
N VAL A 283 15.09 19.32 7.04
CA VAL A 283 14.57 20.11 8.16
C VAL A 283 14.29 21.54 7.74
N ASN A 284 13.30 22.15 8.38
CA ASN A 284 12.99 23.56 8.21
C ASN A 284 13.25 24.30 9.54
N LEU A 285 14.25 25.17 9.55
CA LEU A 285 14.59 25.94 10.76
C LEU A 285 13.55 27.03 11.11
N ASN A 286 12.66 27.35 10.17
CA ASN A 286 11.66 28.41 10.33
C ASN A 286 10.26 27.88 10.66
N GLY A 287 10.09 26.57 10.88
CA GLY A 287 8.80 25.96 11.19
C GLY A 287 8.70 24.50 10.73
N PRO A 288 7.49 23.92 10.65
CA PRO A 288 7.31 22.57 10.12
C PRO A 288 7.89 22.40 8.70
N PRO A 289 8.51 21.25 8.38
CA PRO A 289 8.92 20.95 7.01
C PRO A 289 7.72 20.95 6.06
N LYS A 290 7.94 21.37 4.81
CA LYS A 290 6.89 21.37 3.77
C LYS A 290 6.36 19.96 3.50
N LEU A 291 7.26 18.99 3.44
CA LEU A 291 6.96 17.58 3.21
C LEU A 291 7.57 16.80 4.38
N LYS A 292 6.73 16.08 5.12
CA LYS A 292 7.15 15.27 6.26
C LYS A 292 6.24 14.05 6.35
N MET A 293 6.82 12.88 6.53
CA MET A 293 6.05 11.71 6.93
C MET A 293 5.54 11.87 8.37
N SER A 294 4.36 11.30 8.66
CA SER A 294 3.76 11.36 9.99
C SER A 294 4.51 10.44 10.98
N GLY A 295 4.99 9.29 10.52
CA GLY A 295 5.79 8.35 11.31
C GLY A 295 6.54 7.33 10.44
N LEU A 296 7.44 6.58 11.08
CA LEU A 296 8.14 5.44 10.48
C LEU A 296 8.19 4.29 11.48
N THR A 297 7.77 3.09 11.05
CA THR A 297 7.86 1.85 11.83
C THR A 297 9.01 1.00 11.31
N TYR A 298 9.96 0.66 12.19
CA TYR A 298 11.15 -0.11 11.81
C TYR A 298 10.91 -1.62 11.95
N LEU A 299 11.14 -2.36 10.86
CA LEU A 299 11.11 -3.82 10.78
C LEU A 299 12.51 -4.37 11.03
N ARG A 300 12.78 -5.14 12.10
CA ARG A 300 11.94 -5.48 13.26
C ARG A 300 12.89 -5.61 14.47
N LEU A 301 12.37 -5.48 15.69
CA LEU A 301 13.09 -5.91 16.88
C LEU A 301 13.59 -7.36 16.73
N SER A 302 14.89 -7.55 16.89
CA SER A 302 15.56 -8.85 16.77
C SER A 302 16.84 -8.85 17.62
N ASP A 303 17.39 -10.03 17.87
CA ASP A 303 18.70 -10.15 18.53
C ASP A 303 19.79 -9.43 17.71
N ASP A 304 19.71 -9.50 16.38
CA ASP A 304 20.64 -8.79 15.48
C ASP A 304 20.54 -7.28 15.63
N LEU A 305 19.34 -6.70 15.77
CA LEU A 305 19.18 -5.27 16.03
C LEU A 305 19.82 -4.86 17.36
N LEU A 306 19.71 -5.73 18.37
CA LEU A 306 20.18 -5.48 19.73
C LEU A 306 21.67 -5.79 19.94
N GLN A 307 22.37 -6.33 18.93
CA GLN A 307 23.83 -6.42 18.95
C GLN A 307 24.42 -5.00 19.09
N THR A 308 25.47 -4.87 19.90
CA THR A 308 26.02 -3.58 20.32
C THR A 308 26.26 -2.62 19.15
N ASP A 309 26.95 -3.06 18.10
CA ASP A 309 27.28 -2.19 16.97
C ASP A 309 26.05 -1.73 16.19
N ASN A 310 25.10 -2.64 15.94
CA ASN A 310 23.85 -2.34 15.23
C ASN A 310 22.97 -1.38 16.06
N PHE A 311 22.86 -1.62 17.36
CA PHE A 311 22.04 -0.81 18.25
C PHE A 311 22.62 0.59 18.45
N GLU A 312 23.96 0.73 18.51
CA GLU A 312 24.61 2.04 18.53
C GLU A 312 24.29 2.87 17.27
N LEU A 313 24.32 2.24 16.09
CA LEU A 313 23.94 2.92 14.86
C LEU A 313 22.44 3.23 14.80
N PHE A 314 21.59 2.30 15.24
CA PHE A 314 20.14 2.51 15.31
C PHE A 314 19.77 3.68 16.23
N LYS A 315 20.44 3.85 17.38
CA LYS A 315 20.24 5.03 18.24
C LYS A 315 20.56 6.34 17.54
N LYS A 316 21.61 6.37 16.69
CA LYS A 316 21.91 7.56 15.86
C LYS A 316 20.81 7.80 14.84
N PHE A 317 20.33 6.76 14.17
CA PHE A 317 19.18 6.85 13.27
C PHE A 317 17.96 7.44 13.97
N VAL A 318 17.59 6.95 15.16
CA VAL A 318 16.47 7.49 15.95
C VAL A 318 16.70 8.96 16.33
N LYS A 319 17.93 9.33 16.70
CA LYS A 319 18.29 10.73 17.01
C LYS A 319 18.09 11.64 15.79
N LYS A 320 18.49 11.19 14.59
CA LYS A 320 18.27 11.92 13.33
C LYS A 320 16.81 11.93 12.89
N MET A 321 16.05 10.87 13.14
CA MET A 321 14.60 10.85 12.94
C MET A 321 13.91 11.97 13.72
N HIS A 322 14.35 12.20 14.97
CA HIS A 322 13.89 13.30 15.84
C HIS A 322 14.54 14.66 15.54
N ALA A 323 15.21 14.81 14.41
CA ALA A 323 15.92 16.04 14.04
C ALA A 323 16.90 16.53 15.14
N ASP A 324 17.66 15.60 15.71
CA ASP A 324 18.59 15.80 16.83
C ASP A 324 17.95 16.31 18.14
N LEU A 325 16.61 16.33 18.23
CA LEU A 325 15.89 16.61 19.47
C LEU A 325 15.84 15.36 20.37
N ASP A 326 15.52 15.57 21.64
CA ASP A 326 15.30 14.46 22.58
C ASP A 326 13.87 13.88 22.39
N PRO A 327 13.68 12.58 22.68
CA PRO A 327 12.36 11.96 22.59
C PRO A 327 11.29 12.74 23.35
N SER A 328 10.21 13.08 22.65
CA SER A 328 9.16 13.97 23.17
C SER A 328 7.82 13.25 23.17
N PRO A 329 7.45 12.54 24.27
CA PRO A 329 6.25 11.69 24.32
C PRO A 329 4.95 12.49 24.19
N ASN A 330 4.97 13.79 24.52
CA ASN A 330 3.81 14.67 24.43
C ASN A 330 3.69 15.38 23.06
N ALA A 331 4.58 15.10 22.11
CA ALA A 331 4.67 15.88 20.87
C ALA A 331 3.47 15.65 19.93
N ILE A 332 2.83 14.48 19.97
CA ILE A 332 1.77 14.11 19.02
C ILE A 332 0.75 13.19 19.71
N SER A 333 -0.32 13.76 20.26
CA SER A 333 -1.56 13.00 20.36
C SER A 333 -2.22 13.08 18.98
N PRO A 334 -2.70 11.95 18.42
CA PRO A 334 -3.53 12.00 17.23
C PRO A 334 -4.71 12.98 17.43
N ALA A 335 -5.13 13.59 16.33
CA ALA A 335 -6.38 14.32 16.30
C ALA A 335 -7.54 13.39 16.70
N VAL A 336 -8.66 13.97 17.11
CA VAL A 336 -9.88 13.18 17.29
C VAL A 336 -10.30 12.69 15.89
N LEU A 337 -10.47 11.38 15.73
CA LEU A 337 -10.87 10.79 14.45
C LEU A 337 -12.26 11.31 14.07
N GLU A 338 -12.32 12.00 12.94
CA GLU A 338 -13.55 12.51 12.36
C GLU A 338 -14.36 11.40 11.67
N ARG A 339 -15.67 11.61 11.54
CA ARG A 339 -16.54 10.67 10.86
C ARG A 339 -16.25 10.75 9.36
N SER A 340 -16.18 9.61 8.68
CA SER A 340 -15.97 9.56 7.24
C SER A 340 -16.90 10.49 6.47
N ASN A 341 -16.32 11.17 5.48
CA ASN A 341 -17.02 12.00 4.52
C ASN A 341 -18.02 11.18 3.67
N SER A 342 -18.91 11.89 2.98
CA SER A 342 -19.85 11.32 2.02
C SER A 342 -19.15 10.40 1.03
N ALA A 343 -19.85 9.34 0.59
CA ALA A 343 -19.32 8.40 -0.39
C ALA A 343 -18.89 9.11 -1.68
N ILE A 344 -17.74 8.71 -2.21
CA ILE A 344 -17.19 9.18 -3.48
C ILE A 344 -17.56 8.16 -4.56
N THR A 345 -18.06 8.63 -5.70
CA THR A 345 -18.35 7.72 -6.81
C THR A 345 -17.06 7.19 -7.45
N ILE A 346 -17.15 6.05 -8.13
CA ILE A 346 -15.99 5.50 -8.86
C ILE A 346 -15.49 6.50 -9.91
N ASP A 347 -16.39 7.21 -10.60
CA ASP A 347 -16.01 8.18 -11.64
C ASP A 347 -15.21 9.35 -11.05
N GLU A 348 -15.60 9.86 -9.88
CA GLU A 348 -14.86 10.90 -9.15
C GLU A 348 -13.48 10.40 -8.65
N LEU A 349 -13.39 9.13 -8.23
CA LEU A 349 -12.09 8.49 -7.94
C LEU A 349 -11.23 8.36 -9.19
N MET A 350 -11.83 8.13 -10.36
CA MET A 350 -11.08 8.01 -11.62
C MET A 350 -10.45 9.35 -12.05
N GLU A 351 -10.95 10.50 -11.61
CA GLU A 351 -10.28 11.79 -11.83
C GLU A 351 -8.89 11.83 -11.18
N ALA A 352 -8.71 11.14 -10.04
CA ALA A 352 -7.44 11.03 -9.34
C ALA A 352 -6.38 10.25 -10.13
N THR A 353 -6.78 9.50 -11.16
CA THR A 353 -5.84 8.76 -12.02
C THR A 353 -5.02 9.67 -12.94
N LYS A 354 -5.37 10.96 -13.06
CA LYS A 354 -4.62 11.89 -13.90
C LYS A 354 -3.17 12.02 -13.42
N GLY A 355 -2.22 11.66 -14.30
CA GLY A 355 -0.80 11.78 -14.04
C GLY A 355 -0.40 13.20 -13.59
N SER A 356 0.47 13.27 -12.60
CA SER A 356 0.97 14.54 -12.05
C SER A 356 2.46 14.41 -11.72
N ARG A 357 3.20 15.53 -11.78
CA ARG A 357 4.61 15.52 -11.37
C ARG A 357 4.72 15.27 -9.87
N PRO A 358 5.60 14.37 -9.39
CA PRO A 358 5.87 14.24 -7.96
C PRO A 358 6.47 15.53 -7.41
N PHE A 359 6.46 15.71 -6.08
CA PHE A 359 7.25 16.77 -5.48
C PHE A 359 8.75 16.49 -5.69
N PRO A 360 9.60 17.52 -5.76
CA PRO A 360 11.05 17.32 -5.88
C PRO A 360 11.62 16.73 -4.59
N TRP A 361 12.49 15.73 -4.72
CA TRP A 361 13.27 15.14 -3.64
C TRP A 361 14.68 15.74 -3.64
N TYR A 362 15.30 15.81 -2.47
CA TYR A 362 16.76 15.95 -2.38
C TYR A 362 17.43 14.64 -2.77
N ASP A 363 18.70 14.71 -3.20
CA ASP A 363 19.47 13.54 -3.58
C ASP A 363 20.00 12.77 -2.35
N VAL A 364 20.17 13.48 -1.23
CA VAL A 364 20.67 12.95 0.05
C VAL A 364 19.89 13.58 1.21
N THR A 365 19.82 12.88 2.34
CA THR A 365 19.31 13.47 3.59
C THR A 365 20.24 14.57 4.09
N ASP A 366 19.66 15.59 4.69
CA ASP A 366 20.34 16.68 5.36
C ASP A 366 20.80 16.32 6.79
N MET A 367 20.43 15.13 7.28
CA MET A 367 20.72 14.67 8.63
C MET A 367 21.25 13.23 8.64
N PRO A 368 22.36 12.92 7.96
CA PRO A 368 22.88 11.56 7.89
C PRO A 368 23.34 11.06 9.26
N VAL A 369 23.31 9.72 9.44
CA VAL A 369 23.67 9.08 10.72
C VAL A 369 25.15 9.20 11.10
N ASP A 370 26.01 9.56 10.14
CA ASP A 370 27.44 9.83 10.38
C ASP A 370 27.72 11.27 10.83
N GLY A 371 26.71 12.16 10.78
CA GLY A 371 26.81 13.55 11.21
C GLY A 371 27.52 14.47 10.22
N SER A 372 27.74 14.04 8.98
CA SER A 372 28.18 14.94 7.90
C SER A 372 27.06 15.92 7.52
N ASN A 373 27.42 17.17 7.18
CA ASN A 373 26.48 18.20 6.70
C ASN A 373 26.84 18.61 5.27
#